data_AF-A0A3D2TWD4-F1
#
_entry.id   AF-A0A3D2TWD4-F1
#
_cell.length_a   1.000
_cell.length_b   1.000
_cell.length_c   1.000
_cell.angle_alpha   90.00
_cell.angle_beta   90.00
_cell.angle_gamma   90.00
#
_symmetry.space_group_name_H-M   'P 1'
#
loop_
_entity.id
_entity.type
_entity.pdbx_description
1 polymer ?
#
loop_
_entity_poly.entity_id
_entity_poly.type
_entity_poly.pdbx_seq_one_letter_code
_entity_poly.pdbx_strand_id
1 'polypeptide(L)' 'MGKGLKVLVYIITFLVIISMVSLILMQFQLFPKGNWNFVVTAMLSSAYILLVIVLAFRRK' A
#
# COMPACT_ATOMS: atom_id res chain seq x y z
N MET A 1 -11.53 13.56 12.83
CA MET A 1 -11.30 12.81 11.57
C MET A 1 -12.61 12.17 11.14
N GLY A 2 -13.18 12.60 10.00
CA GLY A 2 -14.42 12.03 9.47
C GLY A 2 -14.30 10.50 9.24
N LYS A 3 -15.43 9.78 9.30
CA LYS A 3 -15.47 8.31 9.14
C LYS A 3 -14.72 7.83 7.88
N GLY A 4 -14.85 8.54 6.75
CA GLY A 4 -14.14 8.24 5.51
C GLY A 4 -12.61 8.34 5.60
N LEU A 5 -12.08 9.29 6.38
CA LEU A 5 -10.63 9.46 6.56
C LEU A 5 -10.03 8.33 7.40
N LYS A 6 -10.78 7.81 8.38
CA LYS A 6 -10.35 6.61 9.13
C LYS A 6 -10.27 5.39 8.23
N VAL A 7 -11.29 5.18 7.37
CA VAL A 7 -11.31 4.06 6.42
C VAL A 7 -10.15 4.14 5.44
N LEU A 8 -9.84 5.34 4.90
CA LEU A 8 -8.67 5.51 4.03
C LEU A 8 -7.37 5.10 4.71
N VAL A 9 -7.18 5.49 5.99
CA VAL A 9 -5.99 5.09 6.76
C VAL A 9 -5.90 3.58 6.90
N TYR A 10 -7.02 2.89 7.18
CA TYR A 10 -7.03 1.43 7.23
C TYR A 10 -6.65 0.79 5.89
N ILE A 11 -7.17 1.31 4.77
CA ILE A 11 -6.85 0.81 3.43
C ILE A 11 -5.35 0.99 3.13
N ILE A 12 -4.77 2.14 3.47
CA ILE A 12 -3.34 2.41 3.30
C ILE A 12 -2.51 1.42 4.12
N THR A 13 -2.83 1.25 5.41
CA THR A 13 -2.10 0.32 6.29
C THR A 13 -2.16 -1.10 5.74
N PHE A 14 -3.33 -1.53 5.26
CA PHE A 14 -3.50 -2.85 4.67
C PHE A 14 -2.67 -3.05 3.38
N LEU A 15 -2.65 -2.06 2.48
CA LEU A 15 -1.84 -2.08 1.26
C LEU A 15 -0.34 -2.20 1.57
N VAL A 16 0.16 -1.47 2.58
CA VAL A 16 1.57 -1.53 2.99
C VAL A 16 1.91 -2.91 3.57
N ILE A 17 1.06 -3.47 4.43
CA ILE A 17 1.28 -4.80 5.02
C ILE A 17 1.35 -5.87 3.92
N ILE A 18 0.40 -5.88 2.99
CA ILE A 18 0.40 -6.84 1.87
C ILE A 18 1.65 -6.67 1.00
N SER A 19 2.07 -5.43 0.74
CA SER A 19 3.27 -5.15 -0.04
C SER A 19 4.53 -5.69 0.65
N MET A 20 4.65 -5.51 1.97
CA MET A 20 5.76 -6.06 2.78
C MET A 20 5.76 -7.60 2.76
N VAL A 21 4.61 -8.24 2.97
CA VAL A 21 4.48 -9.70 2.89
C VAL A 21 4.85 -10.21 1.50
N SER A 22 4.42 -9.51 0.45
CA SER A 22 4.76 -9.87 -0.93
C SER A 22 6.26 -9.75 -1.21
N LEU A 23 6.94 -8.72 -0.70
CA LEU A 23 8.41 -8.61 -0.83
C LEU A 23 9.13 -9.77 -0.15
N ILE A 24 8.70 -10.15 1.05
CA ILE A 24 9.29 -11.28 1.78
C ILE A 24 9.09 -12.58 0.99
N LEU A 25 7.87 -12.85 0.54
CA LEU A 25 7.55 -14.04 -0.26
C LEU A 25 8.30 -14.07 -1.61
N MET A 26 8.61 -12.90 -2.21
CA MET A 26 9.45 -12.81 -3.41
C MET A 26 10.91 -13.19 -3.12
N GLN A 27 11.43 -12.86 -1.94
CA GLN A 27 12.78 -13.29 -1.53
C GLN A 27 12.88 -14.82 -1.40
N PHE A 28 11.81 -15.49 -0.99
CA PHE A 28 11.74 -16.96 -0.90
C PHE A 28 11.44 -17.66 -2.23
N GLN A 29 11.37 -16.93 -3.36
CA GLN A 29 11.00 -17.45 -4.68
C GLN A 29 9.66 -18.22 -4.71
N LEU A 30 8.77 -17.94 -3.74
CA LEU A 30 7.45 -18.57 -3.64
C LEU A 30 6.45 -18.02 -4.66
N PHE A 31 6.81 -16.95 -5.39
CA PHE A 31 5.99 -16.37 -6.43
C PHE A 31 6.29 -16.94 -7.83
N PRO A 32 5.25 -17.22 -8.64
CA PRO A 32 5.42 -17.71 -10.01
C PRO A 32 6.15 -16.69 -10.89
N LYS A 33 6.78 -17.16 -11.98
CA LYS A 33 7.49 -16.31 -12.95
C LYS A 33 6.58 -15.18 -13.46
N GLY A 34 6.89 -13.94 -13.11
CA GLY A 34 6.14 -12.74 -13.46
C GLY A 34 6.83 -11.48 -12.92
N ASN A 35 6.44 -10.29 -13.40
CA ASN A 35 7.01 -9.02 -12.95
C ASN A 35 6.37 -8.51 -11.65
N TRP A 36 6.52 -9.29 -10.58
CA TRP A 36 5.95 -8.96 -9.26
C TRP A 36 6.56 -7.71 -8.63
N ASN A 37 7.78 -7.34 -9.04
CA ASN A 37 8.39 -6.08 -8.63
C ASN A 37 7.53 -4.89 -9.07
N PHE A 38 7.05 -4.90 -10.31
CA PHE A 38 6.13 -3.87 -10.83
C PHE A 38 4.82 -3.82 -10.03
N VAL A 39 4.23 -4.97 -9.69
CA VAL A 39 2.98 -5.06 -8.93
C VAL A 39 3.17 -4.46 -7.52
N VAL A 40 4.22 -4.85 -6.81
CA VAL A 40 4.53 -4.32 -5.49
C VAL A 40 4.84 -2.82 -5.54
N THR A 41 5.59 -2.37 -6.55
CA THR A 41 5.87 -0.93 -6.75
C THR A 41 4.58 -0.14 -6.99
N ALA A 42 3.63 -0.67 -7.77
CA ALA A 42 2.33 -0.04 -8.00
C ALA A 42 1.47 0.01 -6.72
N MET A 43 1.48 -1.05 -5.90
CA MET A 43 0.79 -1.08 -4.60
C MET A 43 1.36 -0.05 -3.63
N LEU A 44 2.69 0.05 -3.52
CA LEU A 44 3.34 1.05 -2.66
C LEU A 44 3.11 2.48 -3.17
N SER A 45 3.17 2.69 -4.49
CA SER A 45 2.93 4.00 -5.09
C SER A 45 1.50 4.49 -4.87
N SER A 46 0.50 3.61 -5.02
CA SER A 46 -0.90 3.94 -4.74
C SER A 46 -1.15 4.21 -3.25
N ALA A 47 -0.54 3.42 -2.35
CA ALA A 47 -0.59 3.67 -0.91
C ALA A 47 0.02 5.04 -0.53
N TYR A 48 1.13 5.42 -1.16
CA TYR A 48 1.76 6.73 -0.95
C TYR A 48 0.87 7.88 -1.40
N ILE A 49 0.28 7.80 -2.59
CA ILE A 49 -0.65 8.83 -3.10
C ILE A 49 -1.85 8.99 -2.15
N LEU A 50 -2.45 7.88 -1.71
CA LEU A 50 -3.54 7.89 -0.74
C LEU A 50 -3.12 8.53 0.59
N LEU A 51 -1.90 8.26 1.05
CA LEU A 51 -1.37 8.86 2.28
C LEU A 51 -1.18 10.37 2.16
N VAL A 52 -0.68 10.86 1.02
CA VAL A 52 -0.57 12.30 0.73
C VAL A 52 -1.95 12.96 0.72
N ILE A 53 -2.94 12.33 0.10
CA ILE A 53 -4.34 12.81 0.12
C ILE A 53 -4.86 12.89 1.55
N VAL A 54 -4.68 11.84 2.35
CA VAL A 54 -5.10 11.84 3.76
C VAL A 54 -4.43 12.98 4.53
N LEU A 55 -3.14 13.21 4.35
CA LEU A 55 -2.41 14.29 5.02
C LEU A 55 -2.91 15.68 4.57
N ALA A 56 -3.21 15.85 3.28
CA ALA A 56 -3.77 17.10 2.76
C ALA A 56 -5.15 17.39 3.35
N PHE A 57 -6.03 16.39 3.45
CA PHE A 57 -7.35 16.52 4.06
C PHE A 57 -7.33 16.62 5.59
N ARG A 58 -6.28 16.11 6.27
CA ARG A 58 -6.14 16.23 7.73
C ARG A 58 -5.66 17.62 8.17
N ARG A 59 -5.07 18.42 7.26
CA ARG A 59 -4.59 19.80 7.52
C ARG A 59 -5.66 20.88 7.33
N LYS A 60 -6.79 20.56 6.70
CA LYS A 60 -7.98 21.43 6.61
C LYS A 60 -8.99 21.05 7.67
#